data_AF-A0A7X5YJY1-F1
#
_entry.id   AF-A0A7X5YJY1-F1
#
_cell.length_a   1.000
_cell.length_b   1.000
_cell.length_c   1.000
_cell.angle_alpha   90.00
_cell.angle_beta   90.00
_cell.angle_gamma   90.00
#
_symmetry.space_group_name_H-M   'P 1'
#
loop_
_entity.id
_entity.type
_entity.pdbx_description
1 polymer ?
#
loop_
_entity_poly.entity_id
_entity_poly.type
_entity_poly.pdbx_seq_one_letter_code
_entity_poly.pdbx_strand_id
1 'polypeptide(L)'
;MAGRPFRLIGSLLVAAAIAAGATVVISVLWAAIGGGDLPLHGWIALLIGVFGTVCLAWVLMALAFKSDREGWDDRVDNRFDPGRDEDDKP
;
A
#
# COMPACT_ATOMS: atom_id res chain seq x y z
N MET A 1 -6.92 -28.93 -5.16
CA MET A 1 -5.97 -27.79 -5.11
C MET A 1 -6.33 -26.69 -6.12
N ALA A 2 -7.60 -26.25 -6.21
CA ALA A 2 -8.08 -25.30 -7.24
C ALA A 2 -8.73 -24.01 -6.68
N GLY A 3 -8.57 -23.70 -5.39
CA GLY A 3 -9.24 -22.56 -4.74
C GLY A 3 -8.44 -21.25 -4.68
N ARG A 4 -7.10 -21.30 -4.78
CA ARG A 4 -6.23 -20.11 -4.63
C ARG A 4 -6.34 -19.11 -5.80
N PRO A 5 -6.25 -19.53 -7.09
CA PRO A 5 -6.32 -18.56 -8.19
C PRO A 5 -7.71 -17.95 -8.32
N PHE A 6 -8.77 -18.72 -8.04
CA PHE A 6 -10.15 -18.23 -8.10
C PHE A 6 -10.44 -17.17 -7.04
N ARG A 7 -9.86 -17.31 -5.84
CA ARG A 7 -9.94 -16.28 -4.79
C ARG A 7 -9.18 -15.01 -5.15
N LEU A 8 -7.99 -15.13 -5.75
CA LEU A 8 -7.22 -13.97 -6.21
C LEU A 8 -7.93 -13.20 -7.32
N ILE A 9 -8.49 -13.91 -8.31
CA ILE A 9 -9.28 -13.30 -9.37
C ILE A 9 -10.51 -12.60 -8.78
N GLY A 10 -11.21 -13.24 -7.85
CA GLY A 10 -12.32 -12.62 -7.13
C GLY A 10 -11.90 -11.34 -6.41
N SER A 11 -10.81 -11.37 -5.65
CA SER A 11 -10.27 -10.18 -4.96
C SER A 11 -9.85 -9.08 -5.93
N LEU A 12 -9.24 -9.41 -7.07
CA LEU A 12 -8.87 -8.43 -8.10
C LEU A 12 -10.10 -7.80 -8.74
N LEU A 13 -11.16 -8.57 -9.01
CA LEU A 13 -12.41 -8.04 -9.53
C LEU A 13 -13.09 -7.11 -8.52
N VAL A 14 -13.10 -7.47 -7.24
CA VAL A 14 -13.61 -6.61 -6.17
C VAL A 14 -12.78 -5.32 -6.05
N ALA A 15 -11.45 -5.43 -6.04
CA ALA A 15 -10.57 -4.27 -6.01
C ALA A 15 -10.78 -3.36 -7.22
N ALA A 16 -10.92 -3.92 -8.43
CA ALA A 16 -11.21 -3.18 -9.64
C ALA A 16 -12.58 -2.49 -9.58
N ALA A 17 -13.61 -3.17 -9.05
CA ALA A 17 -14.94 -2.59 -8.87
C ALA A 17 -14.92 -1.42 -7.88
N ILE A 18 -14.20 -1.57 -6.75
CA ILE A 18 -14.02 -0.49 -5.77
C ILE A 18 -13.27 0.68 -6.38
N ALA A 19 -12.18 0.42 -7.11
CA ALA A 19 -11.40 1.46 -7.78
C ALA A 19 -12.25 2.22 -8.80
N ALA A 20 -13.00 1.51 -9.66
CA ALA A 20 -13.90 2.13 -10.63
C ALA A 20 -14.99 2.97 -9.95
N GLY A 21 -15.62 2.43 -8.90
CA GLY A 21 -16.62 3.17 -8.11
C GLY A 21 -16.07 4.44 -7.48
N ALA A 22 -14.88 4.36 -6.88
CA ALA A 22 -14.19 5.51 -6.31
C ALA A 22 -13.87 6.57 -7.38
N THR A 23 -13.37 6.15 -8.55
CA THR A 23 -13.10 7.05 -9.68
C THR A 23 -14.36 7.79 -10.10
N VAL A 24 -15.48 7.09 -10.28
CA VAL A 24 -16.74 7.72 -10.68
C VAL A 24 -17.21 8.74 -9.64
N VAL A 25 -17.19 8.38 -8.35
CA VAL A 25 -17.60 9.28 -7.26
C VAL A 25 -16.73 10.53 -7.23
N ILE A 26 -15.41 10.38 -7.35
CA ILE A 26 -14.46 11.50 -7.37
C ILE A 26 -14.71 12.38 -8.59
N SER A 27 -14.94 11.80 -9.78
CA SER A 27 -15.24 12.56 -11.00
C SER A 27 -16.53 13.38 -10.88
N VAL A 28 -17.58 12.79 -10.30
CA VAL A 28 -18.86 13.49 -10.06
C VAL A 28 -18.67 14.65 -9.07
N LEU A 29 -17.96 14.40 -7.96
CA LEU A 29 -17.66 15.44 -6.97
C LEU A 29 -16.82 16.58 -7.57
N TRP A 30 -15.81 16.24 -8.38
CA TRP A 30 -14.98 17.21 -9.10
C TRP A 30 -15.82 18.10 -10.02
N ALA A 31 -16.73 17.52 -10.80
CA ALA A 31 -17.64 18.28 -11.65
C ALA A 31 -18.61 19.15 -10.82
N ALA A 32 -19.12 18.63 -9.70
CA ALA A 32 -20.07 19.34 -8.84
C ALA A 32 -19.48 20.61 -8.19
N ILE A 33 -18.18 20.62 -7.90
CA ILE A 33 -17.47 21.80 -7.37
C ILE A 33 -17.01 22.77 -8.47
N GLY A 34 -17.40 22.54 -9.73
CA GLY A 34 -16.99 23.37 -10.88
C GLY A 34 -15.56 23.09 -11.35
N GLY A 35 -15.03 21.89 -11.08
CA GLY A 35 -13.72 21.46 -11.55
C GLY A 35 -13.66 21.41 -13.08
N GLY A 36 -12.91 22.35 -13.66
CA GLY A 36 -12.59 22.37 -15.09
C GLY A 36 -11.45 21.42 -15.45
N ASP A 37 -10.99 21.50 -16.70
CA ASP A 37 -9.84 20.73 -17.17
C ASP A 37 -8.60 20.99 -16.31
N LEU A 38 -7.91 19.91 -15.96
CA LEU A 38 -6.66 19.96 -15.19
C LEU A 38 -5.60 20.75 -16.01
N PRO A 39 -5.09 21.87 -15.47
CA PRO A 39 -4.01 22.60 -16.14
C PRO A 39 -2.75 21.73 -16.19
N LEU A 40 -1.82 22.05 -17.09
CA LEU A 40 -0.57 21.29 -17.26
C LEU A 40 0.18 21.07 -15.94
N HIS A 41 0.22 22.07 -15.07
CA HIS A 41 0.84 21.99 -13.74
C HIS A 41 0.14 20.97 -12.83
N GLY A 42 -1.20 20.83 -12.95
CA GLY A 42 -1.97 19.83 -12.21
C GLY A 42 -1.61 18.40 -12.64
N TRP A 43 -1.42 18.16 -13.94
CA TRP A 43 -0.94 16.88 -14.45
C TRP A 43 0.47 16.56 -14.00
N ILE A 44 1.37 17.54 -14.02
CA ILE A 44 2.75 17.37 -13.54
C ILE A 44 2.74 17.07 -12.04
N ALA A 45 1.98 17.82 -11.24
CA ALA A 45 1.86 17.59 -9.80
C ALA A 45 1.27 16.21 -9.48
N LEU A 46 0.23 15.77 -10.21
CA LEU A 46 -0.35 14.43 -10.08
C LEU A 46 0.70 13.36 -10.38
N LEU A 47 1.44 13.49 -11.48
CA LEU A 47 2.46 12.52 -11.88
C LEU A 47 3.59 12.45 -10.86
N ILE A 48 4.07 13.59 -10.36
CA ILE A 48 5.10 13.64 -9.31
C ILE A 48 4.57 13.04 -8.02
N GLY A 49 3.32 13.29 -7.64
CA GLY A 49 2.70 12.71 -6.45
C GLY A 49 2.59 11.19 -6.53
N VAL A 50 2.08 10.66 -7.65
CA VAL A 50 1.99 9.21 -7.89
C VAL A 50 3.37 8.58 -7.93
N PHE A 51 4.30 9.14 -8.70
CA PHE A 51 5.66 8.62 -8.80
C PHE A 51 6.38 8.67 -7.45
N GLY A 52 6.25 9.77 -6.71
CA GLY A 52 6.85 9.96 -5.40
C GLY A 52 6.33 8.96 -4.38
N THR A 53 5.02 8.69 -4.35
CA THR A 53 4.43 7.71 -3.43
C THR A 53 4.86 6.28 -3.76
N VAL A 54 4.92 5.91 -5.04
CA VAL A 54 5.43 4.59 -5.47
C VAL A 54 6.91 4.45 -5.12
N CYS A 55 7.73 5.46 -5.42
CA CYS A 55 9.15 5.48 -5.09
C CYS A 55 9.38 5.38 -3.58
N LEU A 56 8.59 6.11 -2.79
CA LEU A 56 8.62 6.03 -1.33
C LEU A 56 8.29 4.62 -0.84
N ALA A 57 7.19 4.03 -1.32
CA ALA A 57 6.81 2.66 -0.95
C ALA A 57 7.91 1.64 -1.30
N TRP A 58 8.53 1.78 -2.47
CA TRP A 58 9.65 0.96 -2.90
C TRP A 58 10.84 1.10 -1.96
N VAL A 59 11.25 2.33 -1.64
CA VAL A 59 12.38 2.61 -0.73
C VAL A 59 12.11 2.05 0.66
N LEU A 60 10.91 2.24 1.19
CA LEU A 60 10.51 1.69 2.48
C LEU A 60 10.60 0.16 2.48
N MET A 61 10.11 -0.49 1.43
CA MET A 61 10.21 -1.95 1.28
C MET A 61 11.67 -2.42 1.17
N ALA A 62 12.51 -1.68 0.42
CA ALA A 62 13.93 -1.99 0.30
C ALA A 62 14.67 -1.85 1.65
N LEU A 63 14.33 -0.84 2.45
CA LEU A 63 14.87 -0.67 3.80
C LEU A 63 14.42 -1.78 4.74
N ALA A 64 13.17 -2.23 4.67
CA ALA A 64 12.67 -3.35 5.45
C ALA A 64 13.50 -4.63 5.19
N PHE A 65 13.75 -4.96 3.92
CA PHE A 65 14.60 -6.11 3.56
C PHE A 65 16.06 -5.93 3.97
N LYS A 66 16.59 -4.70 3.93
CA LYS A 66 17.95 -4.42 4.40
C LYS A 66 18.06 -4.60 5.91
N SER A 67 17.07 -4.13 6.67
CA SER A 67 17.01 -4.25 8.13
C SER A 67 17.03 -5.71 8.58
N ASP A 68 16.23 -6.53 7.92
CA ASP A 68 16.16 -7.99 8.10
C ASP A 68 17.52 -8.65 7.82
N ARG A 69 18.14 -8.35 6.66
CA ARG A 69 19.46 -8.93 6.30
C ARG A 69 20.60 -8.54 7.24
N GLU A 70 20.57 -7.33 7.78
CA GLU A 70 21.60 -6.84 8.69
C GLU A 70 21.31 -7.23 10.16
N GLY A 71 20.22 -7.96 10.43
CA GLY A 71 19.83 -8.41 11.76
C GLY A 71 19.58 -7.26 12.72
N TRP A 72 19.13 -6.10 12.24
CA TRP A 72 18.71 -5.00 13.10
C TRP A 72 17.40 -5.32 13.82
N ASP A 73 16.53 -6.09 13.17
CA ASP A 73 15.25 -6.53 13.72
C ASP A 73 15.44 -7.59 14.83
N ASP A 74 16.42 -8.49 14.67
CA ASP A 74 16.78 -9.52 15.67
C ASP A 74 17.36 -8.95 16.98
N ARG A 75 17.84 -7.71 16.94
CA ARG A 75 18.49 -7.03 18.07
C ARG A 75 17.50 -6.25 18.95
N VAL A 76 16.22 -6.27 18.62
CA VAL A 76 15.16 -5.61 19.40
C VAL A 76 14.91 -6.37 20.72
N ASP A 77 14.88 -5.65 21.84
CA ASP A 77 14.54 -6.21 23.16
C ASP A 77 13.05 -6.53 23.24
N ASN A 78 12.72 -7.81 23.00
CA ASN A 78 11.35 -8.32 23.01
C ASN A 78 10.89 -8.81 24.40
N ARG A 79 11.55 -8.39 25.49
CA ARG A 79 11.20 -8.81 26.86
C ARG A 79 9.76 -8.49 27.27
N PHE A 80 9.11 -7.53 26.61
CA PHE A 80 7.73 -7.13 26.88
C PHE A 80 6.71 -7.62 25.83
N ASP A 81 7.08 -8.57 24.96
CA ASP A 81 6.17 -9.13 23.96
C ASP A 81 5.11 -10.05 24.63
N PRO A 82 3.83 -9.66 24.68
CA PRO A 82 2.78 -10.41 25.40
C PRO A 82 2.33 -11.69 24.67
N GLY A 83 2.88 -12.00 23.49
CA GLY A 83 2.57 -13.19 22.71
C GLY A 83 3.69 -14.24 22.63
N ARG A 84 4.84 -13.99 23.28
CA ARG A 84 5.95 -14.96 23.33
C ARG A 84 5.77 -15.85 24.55
N ASP A 85 5.46 -17.13 24.33
CA ASP A 85 5.42 -18.12 25.40
C ASP A 85 6.78 -18.12 26.15
N GLU A 86 6.75 -17.97 27.48
CA GLU A 86 7.95 -17.89 28.34
C GLU A 86 8.73 -19.21 28.45
N ASP A 87 8.36 -20.23 27.67
CA ASP A 87 8.77 -21.63 27.84
C ASP A 87 10.07 -22.02 27.14
N ASP A 88 10.73 -21.11 26.44
CA ASP A 88 12.06 -21.36 25.85
C ASP A 88 13.17 -20.89 26.80
N LYS A 89 13.34 -21.64 27.90
CA LYS A 89 14.57 -21.63 28.72
C LYS A 89 15.25 -23.01 28.60
N PRO A 90 16.59 -23.05 28.45
CA PRO A 90 17.34 -24.32 28.40
C PRO A 90 17.29 -25.10 29.72
#